data_AF-A0A8H7GPX5-F1
#
_entry.id   AF-A0A8H7GPX5-F1
#
_cell.length_a   1.000
_cell.length_b   1.000
_cell.length_c   1.000
_cell.angle_alpha   90.00
_cell.angle_beta   90.00
_cell.angle_gamma   90.00
#
_symmetry.space_group_name_H-M   'P 1'
#
loop_
_entity.id
_entity.type
_entity.pdbx_description
1 polymer ?
#
loop_
_entity_poly.entity_id
_entity_poly.type
_entity_poly.pdbx_seq_one_letter_code
_entity_poly.pdbx_strand_id
1 'polypeptide(L)'
;MKEMQAISEKGHLNSILELFTPGGHSSVPPKHTSIGLLSKMISIIEDEEFASVISNANPVLSHLQCVAEHSRTISPQLRNTILKAHLDMKANKNLLEYLSQDLLTKYTVTTSQAADVIYGGVKSNALPEHASVLINHRIAVEESVASTREKILSQVQNFAVEYNLGLICDGKVLLNKTDGGYFTYTTNEPLEPAPLTPVGDEIWEVFGGSLRYLYEDLVSPGTNDTYIFAPYISTGNTDTKSYWDLTRNIYRYVPGVPR
;
A
#
# COMPACT_ATOMS: atom_id res chain seq x y z
N MET A 1 23.87 -5.29 -8.00
CA MET A 1 22.91 -6.36 -7.64
C MET A 1 22.00 -6.51 -8.83
N LYS A 2 21.86 -7.73 -9.35
CA LYS A 2 21.37 -7.91 -10.71
C LYS A 2 19.94 -8.48 -10.81
N GLU A 3 19.33 -8.98 -9.73
CA GLU A 3 17.93 -9.41 -9.75
C GLU A 3 17.21 -9.28 -8.40
N MET A 4 15.89 -9.12 -8.45
CA MET A 4 15.00 -9.00 -7.29
C MET A 4 13.84 -9.99 -7.44
N GLN A 5 13.56 -10.77 -6.39
CA GLN A 5 12.43 -11.70 -6.38
C GLN A 5 11.48 -11.35 -5.26
N ALA A 6 10.24 -11.09 -5.63
CA ALA A 6 9.22 -10.74 -4.66
C ALA A 6 8.76 -11.99 -3.90
N ILE A 7 9.12 -12.04 -2.61
CA ILE A 7 8.79 -13.12 -1.68
C ILE A 7 7.50 -12.84 -0.88
N SER A 8 6.95 -11.65 -1.04
CA SER A 8 5.67 -11.21 -0.49
C SER A 8 5.09 -10.08 -1.35
N GLU A 9 3.84 -9.73 -1.10
CA GLU A 9 3.09 -8.64 -1.71
C GLU A 9 2.42 -7.80 -0.63
N LYS A 10 2.26 -6.52 -0.94
CA LYS A 10 1.37 -5.65 -0.17
C LYS A 10 -0.07 -6.15 -0.21
N GLY A 11 -0.87 -5.81 0.81
CA GLY A 11 -2.30 -6.06 0.78
C GLY A 11 -3.03 -5.06 -0.13
N HIS A 12 -4.34 -5.21 -0.26
CA HIS A 12 -5.19 -4.34 -1.07
C HIS A 12 -6.56 -4.15 -0.42
N LEU A 13 -7.09 -2.94 -0.55
CA LEU A 13 -8.45 -2.61 -0.14
C LEU A 13 -8.95 -1.45 -0.99
N ASN A 14 -10.17 -1.58 -1.52
CA ASN A 14 -10.90 -0.43 -2.07
C ASN A 14 -11.90 0.06 -1.04
N SER A 15 -11.74 1.31 -0.61
CA SER A 15 -12.71 2.03 0.24
C SER A 15 -13.70 2.78 -0.65
N ILE A 16 -14.99 2.49 -0.53
CA ILE A 16 -16.05 3.15 -1.31
C ILE A 16 -16.84 4.04 -0.37
N LEU A 17 -16.79 5.35 -0.63
CA LEU A 17 -17.54 6.36 0.10
C LEU A 17 -18.61 6.95 -0.81
N GLU A 18 -19.85 6.85 -0.37
CA GLU A 18 -20.99 7.46 -1.03
C GLU A 18 -21.63 8.48 -0.11
N LEU A 19 -21.94 9.66 -0.62
CA LEU A 19 -22.59 10.73 0.11
C LEU A 19 -23.92 11.05 -0.55
N PHE A 20 -25.00 10.89 0.23
CA PHE A 20 -26.35 11.26 -0.16
C PHE A 20 -26.75 12.54 0.56
N THR A 21 -27.16 13.57 -0.18
CA THR A 21 -27.61 14.87 0.37
C THR A 21 -28.91 15.31 -0.29
N PRO A 22 -29.65 16.28 0.29
CA PRO A 22 -30.73 16.92 -0.43
C PRO A 22 -30.25 17.56 -1.74
N GLY A 23 -31.08 17.43 -2.77
CA GLY A 23 -30.89 18.09 -4.06
C GLY A 23 -31.45 19.50 -4.07
N GLY A 24 -31.73 20.03 -5.26
CA GLY A 24 -32.38 21.31 -5.43
C GLY A 24 -31.84 22.11 -6.62
N HIS A 25 -32.34 23.35 -6.74
CA HIS A 25 -31.91 24.26 -7.81
C HIS A 25 -30.65 25.03 -7.41
N SER A 26 -29.70 25.18 -8.33
CA SER A 26 -28.40 25.82 -8.03
C SER A 26 -28.47 27.31 -7.67
N SER A 27 -29.62 27.97 -7.86
CA SER A 27 -29.83 29.39 -7.51
C SER A 27 -29.97 29.64 -6.01
N VAL A 28 -30.24 28.60 -5.21
CA VAL A 28 -30.33 28.69 -3.74
C VAL A 28 -29.57 27.50 -3.13
N PRO A 29 -28.24 27.47 -3.25
CA PRO A 29 -27.46 26.35 -2.76
C PRO A 29 -27.34 26.37 -1.23
N PRO A 30 -27.22 25.21 -0.57
CA PRO A 30 -26.72 25.15 0.81
C PRO A 30 -25.25 25.57 0.87
N LYS A 31 -24.71 25.69 2.09
CA LYS A 31 -23.29 26.05 2.31
C LYS A 31 -22.31 25.13 1.57
N HIS A 32 -22.62 23.84 1.48
CA HIS A 32 -21.81 22.84 0.77
C HIS A 32 -22.69 21.88 -0.02
N THR A 33 -22.26 21.54 -1.23
CA THR A 33 -22.86 20.47 -2.06
C THR A 33 -22.28 19.11 -1.65
N SER A 34 -22.91 18.00 -2.06
CA SER A 34 -22.33 16.66 -1.88
C SER A 34 -20.92 16.55 -2.49
N ILE A 35 -20.70 17.09 -3.69
CA ILE A 35 -19.36 17.13 -4.31
C ILE A 35 -18.36 17.90 -3.44
N GLY A 36 -18.75 19.07 -2.90
CA GLY A 36 -17.86 19.88 -2.06
C GLY A 36 -17.56 19.26 -0.69
N LEU A 37 -18.50 18.52 -0.11
CA LEU A 37 -18.27 17.74 1.11
C LEU A 37 -17.38 16.53 0.84
N LEU A 38 -17.64 15.80 -0.25
CA LEU A 38 -16.84 14.65 -0.63
C LEU A 38 -15.41 15.05 -0.98
N SER A 39 -15.19 16.18 -1.66
CA SER A 39 -13.84 16.68 -1.94
C SER A 39 -13.06 17.02 -0.67
N LYS A 40 -13.72 17.59 0.35
CA LYS A 40 -13.10 17.83 1.67
C LYS A 40 -12.73 16.52 2.36
N MET A 41 -13.61 15.51 2.29
CA MET A 41 -13.34 14.18 2.84
C MET A 41 -12.14 13.52 2.15
N ILE A 42 -12.04 13.63 0.82
CA ILE A 42 -10.88 13.13 0.05
C ILE A 42 -9.59 13.82 0.54
N SER A 43 -9.58 15.15 0.66
CA SER A 43 -8.41 15.87 1.17
C SER A 43 -8.00 15.41 2.58
N ILE A 44 -8.96 15.23 3.49
CA ILE A 44 -8.67 14.71 4.85
C ILE A 44 -8.01 13.34 4.79
N ILE A 45 -8.52 12.45 3.94
CA ILE A 45 -7.94 11.11 3.79
C ILE A 45 -6.53 11.22 3.24
N GLU A 46 -6.32 11.95 2.14
CA GLU A 46 -5.02 12.06 1.45
C GLU A 46 -3.94 12.78 2.28
N ASP A 47 -4.31 13.83 3.03
CA ASP A 47 -3.38 14.62 3.86
C ASP A 47 -2.89 13.85 5.10
N GLU A 48 -3.69 12.91 5.62
CA GLU A 48 -3.32 12.06 6.74
C GLU A 48 -2.78 10.72 6.23
N GLU A 49 -1.50 10.65 5.92
CA GLU A 49 -0.85 9.42 5.44
C GLU A 49 -0.73 8.34 6.53
N PHE A 50 -0.52 7.08 6.11
CA PHE A 50 -0.11 6.03 7.05
C PHE A 50 1.35 6.23 7.48
N ALA A 51 1.68 5.82 8.70
CA ALA A 51 3.06 5.83 9.16
C ALA A 51 3.90 4.83 8.35
N SER A 52 5.14 5.21 8.04
CA SER A 52 6.10 4.28 7.45
C SER A 52 6.67 3.40 8.56
N VAL A 53 6.64 2.08 8.36
CA VAL A 53 7.14 1.10 9.34
C VAL A 53 7.97 0.08 8.60
N ILE A 54 9.15 -0.25 9.15
CA ILE A 54 9.97 -1.34 8.64
C ILE A 54 10.32 -2.28 9.78
N SER A 55 9.65 -3.42 9.79
CA SER A 55 9.85 -4.50 10.75
C SER A 55 10.84 -5.55 10.22
N ASN A 56 11.24 -6.47 11.08
CA ASN A 56 12.04 -7.63 10.67
C ASN A 56 11.26 -8.62 9.78
N ALA A 57 9.93 -8.48 9.71
CA ALA A 57 9.08 -9.27 8.81
C ALA A 57 8.99 -8.65 7.41
N ASN A 58 9.44 -7.40 7.22
CA ASN A 58 9.36 -6.72 5.94
C ASN A 58 10.49 -7.18 4.99
N PRO A 59 10.18 -7.75 3.81
CA PRO A 59 11.19 -8.17 2.84
C PRO A 59 12.15 -7.06 2.42
N VAL A 60 11.70 -5.79 2.49
CA VAL A 60 12.53 -4.62 2.17
C VAL A 60 13.75 -4.55 3.08
N LEU A 61 13.63 -4.90 4.36
CA LEU A 61 14.77 -4.85 5.27
C LEU A 61 15.82 -5.90 4.89
N SER A 62 15.41 -7.15 4.68
CA SER A 62 16.30 -8.23 4.25
C SER A 62 16.93 -7.93 2.89
N HIS A 63 16.17 -7.34 1.97
CA HIS A 63 16.67 -6.86 0.69
C HIS A 63 17.82 -5.88 0.91
N LEU A 64 17.57 -4.81 1.66
CA LEU A 64 18.53 -3.75 1.89
C LEU A 64 19.76 -4.27 2.63
N GLN A 65 19.62 -5.18 3.58
CA GLN A 65 20.74 -5.83 4.26
C GLN A 65 21.62 -6.60 3.27
N CYS A 66 21.03 -7.38 2.38
CA CYS A 66 21.76 -8.05 1.31
C CYS A 66 22.50 -7.04 0.40
N VAL A 67 21.84 -5.93 0.02
CA VAL A 67 22.50 -4.85 -0.74
C VAL A 67 23.65 -4.24 0.07
N ALA A 68 23.46 -4.00 1.36
CA ALA A 68 24.45 -3.41 2.25
C ALA A 68 25.65 -4.34 2.50
N GLU A 69 25.49 -5.66 2.42
CA GLU A 69 26.60 -6.61 2.55
C GLU A 69 27.44 -6.68 1.27
N HIS A 70 26.78 -6.74 0.11
CA HIS A 70 27.46 -7.07 -1.14
C HIS A 70 27.76 -5.86 -2.05
N SER A 71 27.02 -4.75 -1.91
CA SER A 71 27.25 -3.57 -2.75
C SER A 71 28.57 -2.89 -2.41
N ARG A 72 29.30 -2.43 -3.43
CA ARG A 72 30.50 -1.60 -3.29
C ARG A 72 30.21 -0.10 -3.38
N THR A 73 28.98 0.29 -3.74
CA THR A 73 28.61 1.69 -4.04
C THR A 73 27.90 2.39 -2.88
N ILE A 74 27.40 1.65 -1.90
CA ILE A 74 26.72 2.21 -0.72
C ILE A 74 27.75 2.84 0.23
N SER A 75 27.45 4.06 0.71
CA SER A 75 28.28 4.77 1.67
C SER A 75 28.42 3.99 2.98
N PRO A 76 29.57 4.07 3.68
CA PRO A 76 29.78 3.37 4.95
C PRO A 76 28.70 3.70 6.01
N GLN A 77 28.22 4.94 6.02
CA GLN A 77 27.18 5.40 6.93
C GLN A 77 25.85 4.72 6.66
N LEU A 78 25.38 4.72 5.40
CA LEU A 78 24.12 4.08 5.02
C LEU A 78 24.20 2.56 5.23
N ARG A 79 25.33 1.94 4.89
CA ARG A 79 25.59 0.52 5.16
C ARG A 79 25.38 0.17 6.63
N ASN A 80 26.03 0.92 7.53
CA ASN A 80 25.91 0.69 8.96
C ASN A 80 24.49 0.96 9.49
N THR A 81 23.79 1.95 8.95
CA THR A 81 22.36 2.21 9.28
C THR A 81 21.49 1.02 8.89
N ILE A 82 21.60 0.52 7.66
CA ILE A 82 20.82 -0.61 7.16
C ILE A 82 21.07 -1.87 8.01
N LEU A 83 22.34 -2.23 8.22
CA LEU A 83 22.69 -3.45 8.96
C LEU A 83 22.20 -3.41 10.42
N LYS A 84 22.11 -2.22 11.03
CA LYS A 84 21.66 -2.05 12.43
C LYS A 84 20.15 -1.83 12.59
N ALA A 85 19.41 -1.56 11.51
CA ALA A 85 17.99 -1.18 11.58
C ALA A 85 17.08 -2.23 12.22
N HIS A 86 17.50 -3.50 12.27
CA HIS A 86 16.75 -4.60 12.91
C HIS A 86 16.93 -4.68 14.44
N LEU A 87 17.92 -3.98 15.01
CA LEU A 87 18.28 -4.01 16.45
C LEU A 87 18.25 -2.63 17.10
N ASP A 88 18.43 -1.57 16.33
CA ASP A 88 18.57 -0.21 16.83
C ASP A 88 17.46 0.70 16.27
N MET A 89 16.64 1.24 17.17
CA MET A 89 15.49 2.08 16.83
C MET A 89 15.89 3.37 16.11
N LYS A 90 17.05 3.94 16.42
CA LYS A 90 17.55 5.16 15.77
C LYS A 90 18.01 4.84 14.34
N ALA A 91 18.70 3.72 14.14
CA ALA A 91 19.07 3.24 12.82
C ALA A 91 17.83 2.91 11.98
N ASN A 92 16.82 2.28 12.58
CA ASN A 92 15.53 2.01 11.93
C ASN A 92 14.86 3.31 11.47
N LYS A 93 14.75 4.30 12.36
CA LYS A 93 14.19 5.62 12.03
C LYS A 93 14.98 6.32 10.92
N ASN A 94 16.31 6.35 11.00
CA ASN A 94 17.15 6.94 9.96
C ASN A 94 16.99 6.23 8.61
N LEU A 95 16.76 4.91 8.62
CA LEU A 95 16.48 4.15 7.41
C LEU A 95 15.13 4.54 6.80
N LEU A 96 14.08 4.67 7.61
CA LEU A 96 12.78 5.14 7.15
C LEU A 96 12.84 6.56 6.57
N GLU A 97 13.60 7.46 7.20
CA GLU A 97 13.86 8.80 6.69
C GLU A 97 14.57 8.77 5.33
N TYR A 98 15.55 7.88 5.15
CA TYR A 98 16.22 7.65 3.88
C TYR A 98 15.27 7.12 2.81
N LEU A 99 14.48 6.09 3.11
CA LEU A 99 13.50 5.51 2.17
C LEU A 99 12.39 6.50 1.80
N SER A 100 12.09 7.47 2.66
CA SER A 100 11.07 8.49 2.40
C SER A 100 11.53 9.58 1.42
N GLN A 101 12.81 9.60 1.04
CA GLN A 101 13.35 10.58 0.08
C GLN A 101 12.94 10.28 -1.37
N ASP A 102 12.56 9.03 -1.67
CA ASP A 102 12.07 8.60 -2.97
C ASP A 102 10.71 7.89 -2.81
N LEU A 103 9.76 8.21 -3.70
CA LEU A 103 8.39 7.71 -3.60
C LEU A 103 8.31 6.20 -3.82
N LEU A 104 9.14 5.64 -4.72
CA LEU A 104 9.13 4.20 -4.99
C LEU A 104 9.60 3.43 -3.76
N THR A 105 10.64 3.91 -3.06
CA THR A 105 11.10 3.29 -1.83
C THR A 105 10.17 3.53 -0.64
N LYS A 106 9.59 4.73 -0.50
CA LYS A 106 8.63 5.05 0.56
C LYS A 106 7.48 4.06 0.56
N TYR A 107 6.82 3.87 -0.58
CA TYR A 107 5.63 3.01 -0.66
C TYR A 107 5.91 1.51 -0.60
N THR A 108 7.17 1.08 -0.46
CA THR A 108 7.50 -0.30 -0.06
C THR A 108 7.30 -0.55 1.44
N VAL A 109 7.32 0.50 2.26
CA VAL A 109 7.22 0.44 3.74
C VAL A 109 6.04 1.26 4.31
N THR A 110 5.19 1.79 3.45
CA THR A 110 4.04 2.64 3.82
C THR A 110 2.79 2.18 3.08
N THR A 111 1.64 2.11 3.75
CA THR A 111 0.36 1.92 3.06
C THR A 111 0.07 3.14 2.17
N SER A 112 -0.13 2.92 0.87
CA SER A 112 -0.52 4.00 -0.04
C SER A 112 -2.03 4.16 -0.05
N GLN A 113 -2.49 5.36 -0.37
CA GLN A 113 -3.90 5.71 -0.51
C GLN A 113 -4.06 6.63 -1.74
N ALA A 114 -5.03 6.35 -2.60
CA ALA A 114 -5.25 7.11 -3.82
C ALA A 114 -6.75 7.16 -4.16
N ALA A 115 -7.32 8.37 -4.30
CA ALA A 115 -8.68 8.55 -4.79
C ALA A 115 -8.73 8.44 -6.32
N ASP A 116 -9.00 7.23 -6.82
CA ASP A 116 -8.85 6.91 -8.26
C ASP A 116 -10.10 7.22 -9.09
N VAL A 117 -11.30 7.06 -8.50
CA VAL A 117 -12.57 7.20 -9.23
C VAL A 117 -13.54 8.06 -8.43
N ILE A 118 -14.10 9.08 -9.06
CA ILE A 118 -15.11 9.96 -8.46
C ILE A 118 -16.30 10.17 -9.40
N TYR A 119 -17.51 10.16 -8.84
CA TYR A 119 -18.76 10.45 -9.54
C TYR A 119 -19.58 11.48 -8.76
N GLY A 120 -20.33 12.32 -9.47
CA GLY A 120 -21.28 13.26 -8.87
C GLY A 120 -21.83 14.28 -9.86
N GLY A 121 -23.08 14.67 -9.68
CA GLY A 121 -23.75 15.66 -10.54
C GLY A 121 -24.29 15.10 -11.86
N VAL A 122 -25.34 15.74 -12.37
CA VAL A 122 -26.00 15.36 -13.63
C VAL A 122 -26.20 16.57 -14.56
N LYS A 123 -26.52 17.74 -13.99
CA LYS A 123 -26.76 18.99 -14.74
C LYS A 123 -26.07 20.15 -14.04
N SER A 124 -25.65 21.16 -14.81
CA SER A 124 -24.94 22.33 -14.30
C SER A 124 -25.78 23.26 -13.40
N ASN A 125 -27.11 23.12 -13.42
CA ASN A 125 -28.05 23.94 -12.64
C ASN A 125 -28.82 23.16 -11.57
N ALA A 126 -28.42 21.92 -11.28
CA ALA A 126 -29.04 21.08 -10.26
C ALA A 126 -28.01 20.67 -9.21
N LEU A 127 -28.38 20.77 -7.94
CA LEU A 127 -27.55 20.32 -6.84
C LEU A 127 -27.50 18.77 -6.84
N PRO A 128 -26.31 18.16 -6.75
CA PRO A 128 -26.18 16.71 -6.73
C PRO A 128 -26.75 16.10 -5.45
N GLU A 129 -27.65 15.13 -5.60
CA GLU A 129 -28.21 14.33 -4.50
C GLU A 129 -27.29 13.19 -4.07
N HIS A 130 -26.33 12.83 -4.93
CA HIS A 130 -25.37 11.76 -4.71
C HIS A 130 -24.01 12.13 -5.30
N ALA A 131 -22.96 11.80 -4.56
CA ALA A 131 -21.59 11.78 -5.02
C ALA A 131 -20.88 10.58 -4.39
N SER A 132 -19.92 9.99 -5.10
CA SER A 132 -19.18 8.82 -4.61
C SER A 132 -17.72 8.86 -5.01
N VAL A 133 -16.85 8.28 -4.19
CA VAL A 133 -15.43 8.10 -4.48
C VAL A 133 -14.98 6.68 -4.12
N LEU A 134 -14.12 6.10 -4.95
CA LEU A 134 -13.36 4.90 -4.66
C LEU A 134 -11.92 5.30 -4.35
N ILE A 135 -11.43 4.86 -3.20
CA ILE A 135 -10.06 5.09 -2.73
C ILE A 135 -9.35 3.74 -2.68
N ASN A 136 -8.31 3.60 -3.48
CA ASN A 136 -7.47 2.41 -3.49
C ASN A 136 -6.41 2.49 -2.40
N HIS A 137 -6.22 1.38 -1.68
CA HIS A 137 -5.16 1.22 -0.70
C HIS A 137 -4.24 0.05 -1.08
N ARG A 138 -2.93 0.27 -1.08
CA ARG A 138 -1.92 -0.81 -1.07
C ARG A 138 -1.34 -0.92 0.32
N ILE A 139 -1.73 -1.95 1.05
CA ILE A 139 -1.50 -2.11 2.49
C ILE A 139 -0.07 -2.60 2.73
N ALA A 140 0.70 -1.90 3.57
CA ALA A 140 2.03 -2.32 3.99
C ALA A 140 2.00 -3.64 4.77
N VAL A 141 3.14 -4.33 4.85
CA VAL A 141 3.25 -5.64 5.53
C VAL A 141 2.88 -5.55 7.00
N GLU A 142 3.14 -4.41 7.63
CA GLU A 142 2.87 -4.12 9.04
C GLU A 142 1.42 -3.70 9.32
N GLU A 143 0.62 -3.49 8.28
CA GLU A 143 -0.78 -3.10 8.39
C GLU A 143 -1.70 -4.24 7.96
N SER A 144 -3.01 -4.08 8.17
CA SER A 144 -4.03 -5.06 7.80
C SER A 144 -5.19 -4.41 7.07
N VAL A 145 -6.05 -5.22 6.44
CA VAL A 145 -7.34 -4.75 5.93
C VAL A 145 -8.17 -4.12 7.05
N ALA A 146 -8.15 -4.74 8.23
CA ALA A 146 -8.92 -4.27 9.39
C ALA A 146 -8.45 -2.88 9.86
N SER A 147 -7.14 -2.68 10.08
CA SER A 147 -6.58 -1.39 10.52
C SER A 147 -6.77 -0.30 9.47
N THR A 148 -6.60 -0.63 8.19
CA THR A 148 -6.84 0.30 7.07
C THR A 148 -8.29 0.76 7.05
N ARG A 149 -9.24 -0.18 7.14
CA ARG A 149 -10.68 0.12 7.19
C ARG A 149 -11.04 0.95 8.40
N GLU A 150 -10.49 0.64 9.58
CA GLU A 150 -10.77 1.36 10.82
C GLU A 150 -10.30 2.82 10.74
N LYS A 151 -9.10 3.09 10.21
CA LYS A 151 -8.60 4.44 9.99
C LYS A 151 -9.58 5.26 9.15
N ILE A 152 -9.95 4.77 7.96
CA ILE A 152 -10.86 5.49 7.05
C ILE A 152 -12.24 5.69 7.68
N LEU A 153 -12.79 4.64 8.31
CA LEU A 153 -14.08 4.73 8.99
C LEU A 153 -14.08 5.80 10.09
N SER A 154 -13.00 5.87 10.88
CA SER A 154 -12.86 6.87 11.95
C SER A 154 -12.86 8.30 11.41
N GLN A 155 -12.14 8.55 10.30
CA GLN A 155 -12.09 9.85 9.64
C GLN A 155 -13.48 10.25 9.11
N VAL A 156 -14.18 9.32 8.45
CA VAL A 156 -15.53 9.54 7.91
C VAL A 156 -16.52 9.79 9.04
N GLN A 157 -16.43 9.05 10.15
CA GLN A 157 -17.29 9.23 11.30
C GLN A 157 -17.09 10.61 11.95
N ASN A 158 -15.85 11.03 12.14
CA ASN A 158 -15.53 12.36 12.68
C ASN A 158 -16.08 13.48 11.77
N PHE A 159 -15.87 13.33 10.46
CA PHE A 159 -16.38 14.27 9.47
C PHE A 159 -17.92 14.30 9.44
N ALA A 160 -18.57 13.14 9.52
CA ALA A 160 -20.03 13.07 9.56
C ALA A 160 -20.61 13.77 10.80
N VAL A 161 -19.96 13.64 11.96
CA VAL A 161 -20.35 14.38 13.17
C VAL A 161 -20.17 15.89 12.98
N GLU A 162 -19.03 16.35 12.43
CA GLU A 162 -18.75 17.77 12.19
C GLU A 162 -19.80 18.44 11.29
N TYR A 163 -20.21 17.74 10.22
CA TYR A 163 -21.16 18.27 9.23
C TYR A 163 -22.62 17.87 9.48
N ASN A 164 -22.91 17.27 10.64
CA ASN A 164 -24.24 16.79 11.01
C ASN A 164 -24.87 15.88 9.93
N LEU A 165 -24.15 14.82 9.56
CA LEU A 165 -24.54 13.81 8.58
C LEU A 165 -24.69 12.44 9.26
N GLY A 166 -25.54 11.58 8.70
CA GLY A 166 -25.58 10.16 9.09
C GLY A 166 -24.42 9.35 8.54
N LEU A 167 -24.26 8.13 9.03
CA LEU A 167 -23.25 7.17 8.57
C LEU A 167 -23.78 5.76 8.66
N ILE A 168 -23.76 5.06 7.52
CA ILE A 168 -24.05 3.64 7.39
C ILE A 168 -22.77 2.95 6.95
N CYS A 169 -22.36 1.91 7.65
CA CYS A 169 -21.17 1.13 7.35
C CYS A 169 -21.57 -0.33 7.17
N ASP A 170 -21.34 -0.91 5.99
CA ASP A 170 -21.70 -2.30 5.67
C ASP A 170 -23.16 -2.65 6.06
N GLY A 171 -24.09 -1.74 5.75
CA GLY A 171 -25.53 -1.87 6.07
C GLY A 171 -25.91 -1.60 7.54
N LYS A 172 -24.94 -1.37 8.44
CA LYS A 172 -25.18 -1.03 9.84
C LYS A 172 -25.20 0.48 10.03
N VAL A 173 -26.26 0.99 10.66
CA VAL A 173 -26.37 2.41 11.02
C VAL A 173 -25.45 2.70 12.20
N LEU A 174 -24.42 3.52 11.99
CA LEU A 174 -23.51 3.99 13.05
C LEU A 174 -23.92 5.38 13.55
N LEU A 175 -24.37 6.24 12.63
CA LEU A 175 -24.97 7.54 12.94
C LEU A 175 -26.30 7.64 12.19
N ASN A 176 -27.35 8.06 12.89
CA ASN A 176 -28.68 8.22 12.29
C ASN A 176 -28.63 9.23 11.13
N LYS A 177 -29.40 8.96 10.07
CA LYS A 177 -29.57 9.90 8.96
C LYS A 177 -30.09 11.23 9.48
N THR A 178 -29.62 12.32 8.88
CA THR A 178 -30.06 13.68 9.20
C THR A 178 -30.69 14.31 7.96
N ASP A 179 -31.31 15.48 8.15
CA ASP A 179 -31.81 16.29 7.03
C ASP A 179 -30.69 16.79 6.11
N GLY A 180 -29.45 16.84 6.60
CA GLY A 180 -28.27 17.20 5.82
C GLY A 180 -27.78 16.07 4.89
N GLY A 181 -28.21 14.84 5.13
CA GLY A 181 -27.78 13.67 4.37
C GLY A 181 -27.07 12.61 5.22
N TYR A 182 -26.39 11.69 4.53
CA TYR A 182 -25.63 10.63 5.17
C TYR A 182 -24.57 10.03 4.24
N PHE A 183 -23.49 9.54 4.84
CA PHE A 183 -22.51 8.70 4.18
C PHE A 183 -22.93 7.23 4.21
N THR A 184 -22.57 6.50 3.16
CA THR A 184 -22.42 5.05 3.16
C THR A 184 -20.94 4.72 2.96
N TYR A 185 -20.38 3.88 3.82
CA TYR A 185 -19.03 3.33 3.68
C TYR A 185 -19.10 1.82 3.50
N THR A 186 -18.46 1.34 2.44
CA THR A 186 -18.28 -0.09 2.18
C THR A 186 -16.86 -0.34 1.69
N THR A 187 -16.44 -1.59 1.74
CA THR A 187 -15.15 -2.01 1.18
C THR A 187 -15.34 -3.02 0.06
N ASN A 188 -14.41 -3.03 -0.89
CA ASN A 188 -14.36 -3.98 -1.98
C ASN A 188 -12.96 -4.58 -2.12
N GLU A 189 -12.91 -5.82 -2.61
CA GLU A 189 -11.67 -6.59 -2.84
C GLU A 189 -10.69 -6.64 -1.65
N PRO A 190 -11.14 -6.86 -0.39
CA PRO A 190 -10.21 -6.93 0.72
C PRO A 190 -9.19 -8.06 0.52
N LEU A 191 -7.91 -7.74 0.67
CA LEU A 191 -6.82 -8.68 0.56
C LEU A 191 -5.73 -8.32 1.58
N GLU A 192 -5.44 -9.23 2.50
CA GLU A 192 -4.34 -9.03 3.45
C GLU A 192 -2.98 -9.05 2.73
N PRO A 193 -1.93 -8.41 3.30
CA PRO A 193 -0.57 -8.60 2.84
C PRO A 193 -0.22 -10.08 2.70
N ALA A 194 0.49 -10.44 1.64
CA ALA A 194 0.75 -11.84 1.35
C ALA A 194 1.67 -12.45 2.42
N PRO A 195 1.45 -13.72 2.80
CA PRO A 195 2.37 -14.45 3.66
C PRO A 195 3.80 -14.39 3.13
N LEU A 196 4.77 -14.34 4.04
CA LEU A 196 6.18 -14.30 3.70
C LEU A 196 6.66 -15.67 3.20
N THR A 197 7.23 -15.70 2.00
CA THR A 197 7.94 -16.90 1.54
C THR A 197 9.24 -17.08 2.33
N PRO A 198 9.53 -18.30 2.84
CA PRO A 198 10.78 -18.59 3.54
C PRO A 198 12.03 -18.26 2.71
N VAL A 199 13.06 -17.80 3.40
CA VAL A 199 14.36 -17.44 2.83
C VAL A 199 15.44 -18.21 3.60
N GLY A 200 16.46 -18.68 2.87
CA GLY A 200 17.61 -19.40 3.43
C GLY A 200 17.36 -20.88 3.73
N ASP A 201 16.23 -21.45 3.28
CA ASP A 201 16.01 -22.88 3.29
C ASP A 201 16.46 -23.55 1.98
N GLU A 202 16.38 -24.88 1.91
CA GLU A 202 16.82 -25.64 0.74
C GLU A 202 16.09 -25.20 -0.54
N ILE A 203 14.81 -24.82 -0.45
CA ILE A 203 14.01 -24.43 -1.62
C ILE A 203 14.46 -23.06 -2.15
N TRP A 204 14.71 -22.11 -1.24
CA TRP A 204 15.31 -20.82 -1.56
C TRP A 204 16.67 -20.98 -2.23
N GLU A 205 17.55 -21.82 -1.68
CA GLU A 205 18.89 -22.05 -2.23
C GLU A 205 18.86 -22.76 -3.59
N VAL A 206 17.96 -23.73 -3.79
CA VAL A 206 17.79 -24.40 -5.09
C VAL A 206 17.30 -23.40 -6.15
N PHE A 207 16.30 -22.58 -5.81
CA PHE A 207 15.75 -21.60 -6.75
C PHE A 207 16.79 -20.50 -7.07
N GLY A 208 17.41 -19.90 -6.05
CA GLY A 208 18.44 -18.88 -6.21
C GLY A 208 19.69 -19.41 -6.93
N GLY A 209 20.15 -20.62 -6.59
CA GLY A 209 21.28 -21.28 -7.25
C GLY A 209 21.01 -21.58 -8.72
N SER A 210 19.77 -21.97 -9.06
CA SER A 210 19.36 -22.20 -10.46
C SER A 210 19.39 -20.90 -11.28
N LEU A 211 18.91 -19.78 -10.71
CA LEU A 211 18.99 -18.48 -11.36
C LEU A 211 20.43 -18.00 -11.51
N ARG A 212 21.25 -18.19 -10.48
CA ARG A 212 22.67 -17.85 -10.52
C ARG A 212 23.38 -18.60 -11.66
N TYR A 213 23.16 -19.91 -11.79
CA TYR A 213 23.69 -20.70 -12.90
C TYR A 213 23.21 -20.19 -14.27
N LEU A 214 21.91 -19.92 -14.41
CA LEU A 214 21.36 -19.37 -15.65
C LEU A 214 22.10 -18.09 -16.06
N TYR A 215 22.33 -17.18 -15.12
CA TYR A 215 22.90 -15.89 -15.44
C TYR A 215 24.42 -15.84 -15.54
N GLU A 216 25.13 -16.49 -14.61
CA GLU A 216 26.60 -16.53 -14.59
C GLU A 216 27.14 -17.40 -15.74
N ASP A 217 26.56 -18.58 -15.94
CA ASP A 217 27.11 -19.57 -16.86
C ASP A 217 26.49 -19.54 -18.25
N LEU A 218 25.20 -19.20 -18.39
CA LEU A 218 24.50 -19.27 -19.68
C LEU A 218 24.28 -17.90 -20.34
N VAL A 219 23.84 -16.89 -19.58
CA VAL A 219 23.51 -15.56 -20.14
C VAL A 219 24.74 -14.66 -20.25
N SER A 220 25.65 -14.68 -19.27
CA SER A 220 26.84 -13.83 -19.23
C SER A 220 28.14 -14.60 -18.96
N PRO A 221 28.42 -15.66 -19.75
CA PRO A 221 29.61 -16.47 -19.54
C PRO A 221 30.90 -15.64 -19.64
N GLY A 222 31.82 -15.87 -18.71
CA GLY A 222 33.15 -15.24 -18.71
C GLY A 222 33.19 -13.80 -18.17
N THR A 223 32.08 -13.29 -17.63
CA THR A 223 32.13 -12.07 -16.81
C THR A 223 32.55 -12.42 -15.37
N ASN A 224 33.22 -11.50 -14.67
CA ASN A 224 33.50 -11.63 -13.23
C ASN A 224 32.33 -11.11 -12.37
N ASP A 225 31.13 -11.04 -12.95
CA ASP A 225 29.96 -10.54 -12.26
C ASP A 225 29.40 -11.62 -11.35
N THR A 226 29.19 -11.26 -10.08
CA THR A 226 28.48 -12.13 -9.13
C THR A 226 27.01 -11.74 -9.11
N TYR A 227 26.15 -12.71 -9.38
CA TYR A 227 24.71 -12.55 -9.26
C TYR A 227 24.30 -12.77 -7.82
N ILE A 228 23.61 -11.78 -7.28
CA ILE A 228 23.14 -11.78 -5.89
C ILE A 228 21.63 -11.93 -5.97
N PHE A 229 21.15 -13.03 -5.41
CA PHE A 229 19.76 -13.35 -5.24
C PHE A 229 19.29 -12.75 -3.91
N ALA A 230 18.34 -11.83 -3.96
CA ALA A 230 17.88 -11.08 -2.79
C ALA A 230 16.35 -11.08 -2.71
N PRO A 231 15.79 -11.22 -1.49
CA PRO A 231 14.36 -11.07 -1.30
C PRO A 231 13.93 -9.64 -1.65
N TYR A 232 12.68 -9.47 -2.04
CA TYR A 232 12.05 -8.18 -2.32
C TYR A 232 10.55 -8.24 -2.03
N ILE A 233 9.86 -7.10 -2.07
CA ILE A 233 8.41 -7.01 -1.96
C ILE A 233 7.80 -6.51 -3.28
N SER A 234 6.72 -7.15 -3.74
CA SER A 234 5.91 -6.59 -4.82
C SER A 234 4.84 -5.66 -4.25
N THR A 235 4.75 -4.44 -4.77
CA THR A 235 3.69 -3.49 -4.38
C THR A 235 2.35 -3.78 -5.08
N GLY A 236 2.42 -4.47 -6.23
CA GLY A 236 1.28 -5.00 -6.98
C GLY A 236 0.88 -6.38 -6.51
N ASN A 237 -0.43 -6.68 -6.55
CA ASN A 237 -0.94 -8.03 -6.33
C ASN A 237 -1.03 -8.81 -7.65
N THR A 238 -0.81 -10.11 -7.56
CA THR A 238 -0.91 -11.08 -8.65
C THR A 238 -1.97 -12.13 -8.33
N ASP A 239 -2.09 -13.15 -9.17
CA ASP A 239 -2.93 -14.33 -8.92
C ASP A 239 -2.42 -15.21 -7.77
N THR A 240 -1.26 -14.88 -7.17
CA THR A 240 -0.67 -15.67 -6.09
C THR A 240 -1.55 -15.89 -4.88
N LYS A 241 -2.53 -15.01 -4.62
CA LYS A 241 -3.56 -15.20 -3.60
C LYS A 241 -4.31 -16.53 -3.72
N SER A 242 -4.38 -17.09 -4.92
CA SER A 242 -5.00 -18.40 -5.17
C SER A 242 -4.10 -19.58 -4.81
N TYR A 243 -2.82 -19.36 -4.50
CA TYR A 243 -1.85 -20.41 -4.15
C TYR A 243 -1.32 -20.32 -2.71
N TRP A 244 -1.70 -19.30 -1.93
CA TRP A 244 -1.20 -19.11 -0.55
C TRP A 244 -1.47 -20.33 0.35
N ASP A 245 -2.64 -20.96 0.21
CA ASP A 245 -3.00 -22.18 0.96
C ASP A 245 -2.39 -23.46 0.39
N LEU A 246 -1.85 -23.41 -0.84
CA LEU A 246 -1.23 -24.55 -1.51
C LEU A 246 0.23 -24.73 -1.09
N THR A 247 0.97 -23.63 -0.97
CA THR A 247 2.40 -23.66 -0.62
C THR A 247 2.85 -22.35 0.00
N ARG A 248 3.79 -22.45 0.95
CA ARG A 248 4.50 -21.30 1.52
C ARG A 248 5.65 -20.80 0.64
N ASN A 249 6.00 -21.51 -0.43
CA ASN A 249 7.13 -21.20 -1.30
C ASN A 249 6.64 -20.56 -2.60
N ILE A 250 6.38 -19.24 -2.57
CA ILE A 250 5.80 -18.51 -3.70
C ILE A 250 6.75 -17.39 -4.12
N TYR A 251 7.34 -17.55 -5.30
CA TYR A 251 8.28 -16.59 -5.86
C TYR A 251 7.66 -15.85 -7.04
N ARG A 252 7.76 -14.52 -7.02
CA ARG A 252 7.38 -13.67 -8.16
C ARG A 252 8.66 -13.18 -8.80
N TYR A 253 8.86 -13.64 -10.03
CA TYR A 253 10.08 -13.41 -10.78
C TYR A 253 9.77 -12.61 -12.04
N VAL A 254 10.51 -11.52 -12.24
CA VAL A 254 10.50 -10.78 -13.49
C VAL A 254 11.87 -10.99 -14.14
N PRO A 255 11.96 -11.77 -15.23
CA PRO A 255 13.22 -11.94 -15.94
C PRO A 255 13.63 -10.61 -16.58
N GLY A 256 14.88 -10.22 -16.38
CA GLY A 256 15.45 -9.02 -16.97
C GLY A 256 16.95 -9.14 -17.10
N VAL A 257 17.49 -8.72 -18.24
CA VAL A 257 18.94 -8.56 -18.36
C VAL A 257 19.33 -7.35 -17.52
N PRO A 258 20.19 -7.49 -16.51
CA PRO A 258 20.70 -6.35 -15.77
C PRO A 258 21.43 -5.43 -16.74
N ARG A 259 20.87 -4.25 -17.01
CA ARG A 259 21.58 -3.19 -17.74
C ARG A 259 22.65 -2.56 -16.86
#